data_AF-A0A455W7R5-F1
#
_entry.id   AF-A0A455W7R5-F1
#
_cell.length_a   1.000
_cell.length_b   1.000
_cell.length_c   1.000
_cell.angle_alpha   90.00
_cell.angle_beta   90.00
_cell.angle_gamma   90.00
#
_symmetry.space_group_name_H-M   'P 1'
#
loop_
_entity.id
_entity.type
_entity.pdbx_description
1 polymer ?
#
loop_
_entity_poly.entity_id
_entity_poly.type
_entity_poly.pdbx_seq_one_letter_code
_entity_poly.pdbx_strand_id
1 'polypeptide(L)'
;MTAATAKGLDPNAIASQLGALQARTDEPAPEEQTSNEALIEHILTRFHDVHREQLPELIRLARRVERVHGKHPRCPSGLGAHLESMQNELESHMQKEEQILFPMIARGITGMAAAPVSVMRNEHEDHGAALAEIHSLTFNLTLPEGACNTWRALYLGLTELENDLMEHIHLENNVLFQRVDGLLGGAQRG
;
A
#
# COMPACT_ATOMS: atom_id res chain seq x y z
N MET A 1 7.92 -23.70 5.37
CA MET A 1 6.45 -23.58 5.44
C MET A 1 6.09 -22.45 4.49
N THR A 2 5.32 -22.68 3.42
CA THR A 2 5.04 -21.64 2.42
C THR A 2 3.93 -20.70 2.89
N ALA A 3 3.85 -19.47 2.35
CA ALA A 3 2.75 -18.52 2.60
C ALA A 3 1.36 -19.17 2.56
N ALA A 4 1.15 -20.03 1.55
CA ALA A 4 -0.09 -20.77 1.34
C ALA A 4 -0.41 -21.70 2.51
N THR A 5 0.60 -22.44 3.01
CA THR A 5 0.42 -23.38 4.12
C THR A 5 0.11 -22.63 5.42
N ALA A 6 0.70 -21.44 5.62
CA ALA A 6 0.42 -20.58 6.78
C ALA A 6 -1.01 -20.02 6.78
N LYS A 7 -1.64 -19.90 5.59
CA LYS A 7 -3.04 -19.48 5.42
C LYS A 7 -4.02 -20.65 5.24
N GLY A 8 -3.59 -21.90 5.45
CA GLY A 8 -4.45 -23.09 5.33
C GLY A 8 -4.87 -23.43 3.90
N LEU A 9 -4.17 -22.91 2.89
CA LEU A 9 -4.45 -23.14 1.47
C LEU A 9 -3.53 -24.22 0.89
N ASP A 10 -4.04 -25.03 -0.04
CA ASP A 10 -3.26 -26.06 -0.74
C ASP A 10 -2.27 -25.41 -1.73
N PRO A 11 -0.94 -25.51 -1.49
CA PRO A 11 0.06 -24.92 -2.37
C PRO A 11 0.02 -25.46 -3.80
N ASN A 12 -0.40 -26.71 -3.99
CA ASN A 12 -0.48 -27.32 -5.32
C ASN A 12 -1.68 -26.80 -6.10
N ALA A 13 -2.82 -26.60 -5.43
CA ALA A 13 -3.99 -25.97 -6.02
C ALA A 13 -3.70 -24.52 -6.44
N ILE A 14 -3.01 -23.76 -5.58
CA ILE A 14 -2.56 -22.40 -5.90
C ILE A 14 -1.59 -22.40 -7.08
N ALA A 15 -0.57 -23.28 -7.07
CA ALA A 15 0.39 -23.38 -8.17
C ALA A 15 -0.28 -23.74 -9.51
N SER A 16 -1.28 -24.64 -9.49
CA SER A 16 -2.03 -25.01 -10.69
C SER A 16 -2.92 -23.87 -11.20
N GLN A 17 -3.53 -23.09 -10.31
CA GLN A 17 -4.32 -21.92 -10.70
C GLN A 17 -3.44 -20.79 -11.23
N LEU A 18 -2.28 -20.54 -10.61
CA LEU A 18 -1.27 -19.61 -11.09
C LEU A 18 -0.74 -20.02 -12.48
N GLY A 19 -0.42 -21.29 -12.68
CA GLY A 19 0.04 -21.80 -13.97
C GLY A 19 -1.00 -21.64 -15.08
N ALA A 20 -2.29 -21.80 -14.76
CA ALA A 20 -3.39 -21.58 -15.71
C ALA A 20 -3.62 -20.09 -16.06
N LEU A 21 -3.28 -19.17 -15.14
CA LEU A 21 -3.32 -17.73 -15.37
C LEU A 21 -2.11 -17.25 -16.19
N GLN A 22 -0.90 -17.72 -15.87
CA GLN A 22 0.33 -17.40 -16.60
C GLN A 22 0.31 -17.90 -18.04
N ALA A 23 -0.26 -19.09 -18.30
CA ALA A 23 -0.41 -19.61 -19.66
C ALA A 23 -1.38 -18.79 -20.55
N ARG A 24 -2.08 -17.79 -19.99
CA ARG A 24 -2.92 -16.85 -20.75
C ARG A 24 -2.21 -15.53 -21.08
N THR A 25 -1.00 -15.32 -20.58
CA THR A 25 -0.26 -14.05 -20.69
C THR A 25 1.20 -14.34 -21.02
N ASP A 26 1.48 -14.68 -22.28
CA ASP A 26 2.85 -14.71 -22.82
C ASP A 26 3.36 -13.31 -23.20
N GLU A 27 2.52 -12.27 -23.09
CA GLU A 27 2.92 -10.88 -23.27
C GLU A 27 3.39 -10.28 -21.94
N PRO A 28 4.55 -9.58 -21.92
CA PRO A 28 5.02 -8.88 -20.73
C PRO A 28 3.97 -7.84 -20.30
N ALA A 29 3.76 -7.72 -18.99
CA ALA A 29 2.75 -6.81 -18.45
C ALA A 29 2.98 -5.38 -18.99
N PRO A 30 1.93 -4.57 -19.22
CA PRO A 30 2.08 -3.22 -19.80
C PRO A 30 3.08 -2.33 -19.04
N GLU A 31 3.18 -2.53 -17.72
CA GLU A 31 4.11 -1.84 -16.84
C GLU A 31 5.57 -2.18 -17.16
N GLU A 32 5.89 -3.43 -17.53
CA GLU A 32 7.24 -3.90 -17.89
C GLU A 32 7.79 -3.22 -19.16
N GLN A 33 6.90 -2.72 -20.02
CA GLN A 33 7.25 -2.03 -21.27
C GLN A 33 7.33 -0.50 -21.11
N THR A 34 6.92 0.03 -19.96
CA THR A 34 6.84 1.47 -19.69
C THR A 34 8.21 2.01 -19.23
N SER A 35 8.62 3.20 -19.70
CA SER A 35 9.88 3.82 -19.26
C SER A 35 9.85 4.18 -17.76
N ASN A 36 11.01 4.33 -17.13
CA ASN A 36 11.06 4.71 -15.71
C ASN A 36 10.44 6.09 -15.49
N GLU A 37 10.63 7.03 -16.41
CA GLU A 37 10.05 8.38 -16.32
C GLU A 37 8.53 8.33 -16.37
N ALA A 38 7.95 7.55 -17.29
CA ALA A 38 6.51 7.40 -17.40
C ALA A 38 5.90 6.66 -16.20
N LEU A 39 6.60 5.65 -15.66
CA LEU A 39 6.17 4.94 -14.45
C LEU A 39 6.25 5.85 -13.22
N ILE A 40 7.32 6.63 -13.07
CA ILE A 40 7.45 7.62 -11.99
C ILE A 40 6.32 8.65 -12.07
N GLU A 41 6.06 9.23 -13.24
CA GLU A 41 4.96 10.18 -13.42
C GLU A 41 3.61 9.57 -13.06
N HIS A 42 3.38 8.31 -13.44
CA HIS A 42 2.19 7.57 -13.04
C HIS A 42 2.11 7.42 -11.52
N ILE A 43 3.21 7.04 -10.86
CA ILE A 43 3.26 6.87 -9.40
C ILE A 43 2.89 8.18 -8.68
N LEU A 44 3.51 9.28 -9.11
CA LEU A 44 3.27 10.60 -8.54
C LEU A 44 1.80 11.02 -8.65
N THR A 45 1.25 10.93 -9.86
CA THR A 45 -0.09 11.47 -10.15
C THR A 45 -1.24 10.55 -9.71
N ARG A 46 -1.07 9.22 -9.83
CA ARG A 46 -2.11 8.26 -9.48
C ARG A 46 -2.11 7.88 -8.01
N PHE A 47 -0.95 7.89 -7.35
CA PHE A 47 -0.85 7.44 -5.95
C PHE A 47 -0.45 8.57 -5.01
N HIS A 48 0.68 9.25 -5.22
CA HIS A 48 1.16 10.25 -4.24
C HIS A 48 0.15 11.39 -4.05
N ASP A 49 -0.30 12.01 -5.15
CA ASP A 49 -1.29 13.07 -5.11
C ASP A 49 -2.63 12.58 -4.52
N VAL A 50 -3.03 11.35 -4.84
CA VAL A 50 -4.27 10.76 -4.35
C VAL A 50 -4.20 10.46 -2.85
N HIS A 51 -3.08 9.96 -2.33
CA HIS A 51 -2.87 9.73 -0.90
C HIS A 51 -2.92 11.02 -0.09
N ARG A 52 -2.38 12.12 -0.65
CA ARG A 52 -2.46 13.47 -0.05
C ARG A 52 -3.89 13.99 0.05
N GLU A 53 -4.80 13.53 -0.80
CA GLU A 53 -6.23 13.85 -0.73
C GLU A 53 -7.01 12.88 0.19
N GLN A 54 -6.73 11.58 0.09
CA GLN A 54 -7.40 10.51 0.84
C GLN A 54 -7.22 10.66 2.35
N LEU A 55 -5.97 10.76 2.81
CA LEU A 55 -5.65 10.69 4.24
C LEU A 55 -6.29 11.82 5.07
N PRO A 56 -6.24 13.11 4.67
CA PRO A 56 -6.93 14.17 5.42
C PRO A 56 -8.43 13.90 5.59
N GLU A 57 -9.10 13.41 4.55
CA GLU A 57 -10.53 13.12 4.59
C GLU A 57 -10.84 11.91 5.50
N LEU A 58 -10.02 10.86 5.41
CA LEU A 58 -10.15 9.68 6.27
C LEU A 58 -9.93 10.01 7.75
N ILE A 59 -8.93 10.84 8.07
CA ILE A 59 -8.68 11.35 9.43
C ILE A 59 -9.91 12.12 9.94
N ARG A 60 -10.48 13.00 9.11
CA ARG A 60 -11.67 13.79 9.45
C ARG A 60 -12.88 12.89 9.72
N LEU A 61 -13.11 11.87 8.88
CA LEU A 61 -14.20 10.92 9.04
C LEU A 61 -13.99 10.04 10.28
N ALA A 62 -12.78 9.53 10.52
CA ALA A 62 -12.43 8.72 11.69
C ALA A 62 -12.69 9.48 12.99
N ARG A 63 -12.15 10.70 13.13
CA ARG A 63 -12.39 11.55 14.30
C ARG A 63 -13.87 11.86 14.51
N ARG A 64 -14.66 11.99 13.43
CA ARG A 64 -16.11 12.18 13.54
C ARG A 64 -16.81 10.93 14.05
N VAL A 65 -16.43 9.75 13.56
CA VAL A 65 -16.97 8.46 14.03
C VAL A 65 -16.63 8.27 15.50
N GLU A 66 -15.38 8.44 15.90
CA GLU A 66 -14.94 8.34 17.30
C GLU A 66 -15.71 9.28 18.22
N ARG A 67 -15.87 10.55 17.82
CA ARG A 67 -16.58 11.55 18.61
C ARG A 67 -18.06 11.23 18.81
N VAL A 68 -18.74 10.76 17.76
CA VAL A 68 -20.19 10.50 17.79
C VAL A 68 -20.50 9.13 18.39
N HIS A 69 -19.65 8.14 18.14
CA HIS A 69 -19.88 6.74 18.46
C HIS A 69 -18.93 6.17 19.52
N GLY A 70 -18.14 6.98 20.23
CA GLY A 70 -17.14 6.49 21.20
C GLY A 70 -17.66 5.60 22.34
N LYS A 71 -18.98 5.57 22.58
CA LYS A 71 -19.61 4.62 23.53
C LYS A 71 -20.05 3.31 22.90
N HIS A 72 -20.05 3.21 21.58
CA HIS A 72 -20.41 2.01 20.84
C HIS A 72 -19.26 0.99 20.97
N PRO A 73 -19.53 -0.28 21.32
CA PRO A 73 -18.48 -1.27 21.58
C PRO A 73 -17.60 -1.57 20.36
N ARG A 74 -18.12 -1.32 19.14
CA ARG A 74 -17.37 -1.47 17.89
C ARG A 74 -16.76 -0.18 17.35
N CYS A 75 -16.77 0.92 18.12
CA CYS A 75 -16.15 2.17 17.69
C CYS A 75 -14.65 1.95 17.41
N PRO A 76 -14.10 2.40 16.27
CA PRO A 76 -12.69 2.25 15.94
C PRO A 76 -11.85 3.28 16.69
N SER A 77 -11.84 3.19 18.02
CA SER A 77 -11.20 4.17 18.89
C SER A 77 -9.69 4.20 18.68
N GLY A 78 -9.14 5.35 18.32
CA GLY A 78 -7.71 5.55 18.07
C GLY A 78 -7.34 5.59 16.59
N LEU A 79 -8.25 5.20 15.70
CA LEU A 79 -8.05 5.22 14.25
C LEU A 79 -7.70 6.62 13.73
N GLY A 80 -8.33 7.67 14.26
CA GLY A 80 -8.04 9.03 13.84
C GLY A 80 -6.60 9.48 14.11
N ALA A 81 -6.01 9.01 15.21
CA ALA A 81 -4.61 9.30 15.55
C ALA A 81 -3.65 8.41 14.76
N HIS A 82 -4.01 7.14 14.55
CA HIS A 82 -3.25 6.21 13.72
C HIS A 82 -3.10 6.71 12.28
N LEU A 83 -4.20 7.13 11.65
CA LEU A 83 -4.18 7.69 10.29
C LEU A 83 -3.36 8.98 10.18
N GLU A 84 -3.30 9.79 11.25
CA GLU A 84 -2.45 10.98 11.30
C GLU A 84 -0.96 10.61 11.37
N SER A 85 -0.59 9.56 12.11
CA SER A 85 0.78 9.01 12.07
C SER A 85 1.13 8.52 10.67
N MET A 86 0.25 7.70 10.08
CA MET A 86 0.42 7.18 8.73
C MET A 86 0.60 8.29 7.70
N GLN A 87 -0.18 9.36 7.80
CA GLN A 87 -0.04 10.51 6.91
C GLN A 87 1.33 11.16 6.99
N ASN A 88 1.85 11.38 8.19
CA ASN A 88 3.16 12.02 8.37
C ASN A 88 4.29 11.11 7.85
N GLU A 89 4.20 9.81 8.13
CA GLU A 89 5.18 8.82 7.69
C GLU A 89 5.17 8.69 6.16
N LEU A 90 3.99 8.53 5.55
CA LEU A 90 3.84 8.41 4.11
C LEU A 90 4.24 9.70 3.37
N GLU A 91 3.88 10.88 3.89
CA GLU A 91 4.33 12.15 3.30
C GLU A 91 5.86 12.29 3.36
N SER A 92 6.47 11.94 4.51
CA SER A 92 7.93 11.97 4.62
C SER A 92 8.58 10.97 3.66
N HIS A 93 8.00 9.79 3.51
CA HIS A 93 8.41 8.75 2.56
C HIS A 93 8.38 9.28 1.11
N MET A 94 7.20 9.70 0.65
CA MET A 94 6.98 10.23 -0.71
C MET A 94 7.90 11.41 -1.04
N GLN A 95 8.19 12.29 -0.07
CA GLN A 95 9.13 13.40 -0.29
C GLN A 95 10.57 12.93 -0.56
N LYS A 96 11.04 11.87 0.10
CA LYS A 96 12.37 11.31 -0.16
C LYS A 96 12.44 10.74 -1.57
N GLU A 97 11.36 10.13 -2.03
CA GLU A 97 11.26 9.59 -3.37
C GLU A 97 11.25 10.69 -4.42
N GLU A 98 10.32 11.64 -4.29
CA GLU A 98 10.13 12.77 -5.19
C GLU A 98 11.37 13.65 -5.34
N GLN A 99 12.05 13.94 -4.22
CA GLN A 99 13.16 14.90 -4.22
C GLN A 99 14.50 14.26 -4.56
N ILE A 100 14.67 12.97 -4.25
CA ILE A 100 15.97 12.30 -4.32
C ILE A 100 15.91 11.07 -5.22
N LEU A 101 15.11 10.06 -4.85
CA LEU A 101 15.20 8.75 -5.49
C LEU A 101 14.72 8.76 -6.94
N PHE A 102 13.53 9.30 -7.20
CA PHE A 102 12.95 9.35 -8.54
C PHE A 102 13.79 10.20 -9.51
N PRO A 103 14.29 11.40 -9.14
CA PRO A 103 15.22 12.13 -10.00
C PRO A 103 16.51 11.36 -10.31
N MET A 104 17.03 10.57 -9.37
CA MET A 104 18.21 9.71 -9.62
C MET A 104 17.90 8.61 -10.62
N ILE A 105 16.77 7.91 -10.43
CA ILE A 105 16.34 6.81 -11.32
C ILE A 105 16.04 7.33 -12.73
N ALA A 106 15.33 8.45 -12.86
CA ALA A 106 15.03 9.08 -14.16
C ALA A 106 16.28 9.56 -14.91
N ARG A 107 17.39 9.81 -14.21
CA ARG A 107 18.69 10.15 -14.82
C ARG A 107 19.56 8.92 -15.12
N GLY A 108 19.07 7.72 -14.85
CA GLY A 108 19.81 6.46 -15.03
C GLY A 108 20.91 6.25 -13.99
N ILE A 109 20.89 6.95 -12.84
CA ILE A 109 21.89 6.82 -11.77
C ILE A 109 21.52 5.65 -10.85
N THR A 110 21.44 4.44 -11.39
CA THR A 110 20.94 3.25 -10.67
C THR A 110 21.96 2.67 -9.69
N GLY A 111 23.26 2.71 -10.03
CA GLY A 111 24.32 2.14 -9.18
C GLY A 111 24.46 2.77 -7.79
N MET A 112 24.03 4.02 -7.60
CA MET A 112 24.00 4.70 -6.30
C MET A 112 22.62 4.65 -5.62
N ALA A 113 21.58 4.19 -6.33
CA ALA A 113 20.21 4.16 -5.84
C ALA A 113 19.88 2.89 -5.02
N ALA A 114 20.71 1.85 -5.07
CA ALA A 114 20.46 0.59 -4.35
C ALA A 114 20.32 0.75 -2.83
N ALA A 115 21.15 1.57 -2.19
CA ALA A 115 21.05 1.82 -0.75
C ALA A 115 19.77 2.61 -0.38
N PRO A 116 19.45 3.73 -1.05
CA PRO A 116 18.14 4.40 -0.90
C PRO A 116 16.94 3.47 -1.13
N VAL A 117 16.95 2.63 -2.17
CA VAL A 117 15.89 1.64 -2.45
C VAL A 117 15.69 0.70 -1.26
N SER A 118 16.78 0.21 -0.64
CA SER A 118 16.66 -0.63 0.54
C SER A 118 15.99 0.06 1.72
N VAL A 119 16.19 1.38 1.89
CA VAL A 119 15.51 2.16 2.93
C VAL A 119 14.03 2.29 2.61
N MET A 120 13.67 2.60 1.36
CA MET A 120 12.25 2.71 0.96
C MET A 120 11.52 1.38 1.13
N ARG A 121 12.14 0.25 0.81
CA ARG A 121 11.56 -1.09 1.03
C ARG A 121 11.27 -1.38 2.52
N ASN A 122 12.14 -0.96 3.43
CA ASN A 122 11.88 -1.11 4.86
C ASN A 122 10.68 -0.24 5.30
N GLU A 123 10.60 0.98 4.79
CA GLU A 123 9.46 1.87 5.08
C GLU A 123 8.15 1.33 4.49
N HIS A 124 8.20 0.62 3.35
CA HIS A 124 7.04 -0.11 2.83
C HIS A 124 6.57 -1.23 3.75
N GLU A 125 7.48 -1.91 4.44
CA GLU A 125 7.10 -2.90 5.46
C GLU A 125 6.39 -2.23 6.64
N ASP A 126 6.88 -1.06 7.07
CA ASP A 126 6.24 -0.26 8.12
C ASP A 126 4.83 0.21 7.70
N HIS A 127 4.66 0.65 6.45
CA HIS A 127 3.33 1.00 5.90
C HIS A 127 2.39 -0.22 5.84
N GLY A 128 2.91 -1.40 5.50
CA GLY A 128 2.16 -2.65 5.57
C GLY A 128 1.70 -2.99 7.01
N ALA A 129 2.56 -2.76 8.00
CA ALA A 129 2.20 -2.91 9.42
C ALA A 129 1.13 -1.90 9.84
N ALA A 130 1.21 -0.66 9.35
CA ALA A 130 0.22 0.37 9.65
C ALA A 130 -1.16 0.03 9.05
N LEU A 131 -1.22 -0.56 7.85
CA LEU A 131 -2.47 -1.08 7.26
C LEU A 131 -3.04 -2.23 8.11
N ALA A 132 -2.21 -3.13 8.63
CA ALA A 132 -2.67 -4.20 9.51
C ALA A 132 -3.30 -3.67 10.82
N GLU A 133 -2.79 -2.56 11.36
CA GLU A 133 -3.40 -1.91 12.52
C GLU A 133 -4.75 -1.26 12.20
N ILE A 134 -4.95 -0.73 10.99
CA ILE A 134 -6.30 -0.30 10.54
C ILE A 134 -7.27 -1.48 10.64
N HIS A 135 -6.91 -2.67 10.15
CA HIS A 135 -7.76 -3.86 10.26
C HIS A 135 -8.07 -4.21 11.72
N SER A 136 -7.07 -4.17 12.59
CA SER A 136 -7.24 -4.39 14.04
C SER A 136 -8.29 -3.44 14.64
N LEU A 137 -8.13 -2.13 14.43
CA LEU A 137 -9.01 -1.08 14.98
C LEU A 137 -10.42 -1.11 14.40
N THR A 138 -10.58 -1.63 13.17
CA THR A 138 -11.84 -1.59 12.43
C THR A 138 -12.58 -2.93 12.42
N PHE A 139 -12.09 -3.93 13.16
CA PHE A 139 -12.61 -5.29 13.12
C PHE A 139 -12.62 -5.84 11.68
N ASN A 140 -11.47 -5.76 11.00
CA ASN A 140 -11.27 -6.10 9.59
C ASN A 140 -12.26 -5.36 8.69
N LEU A 141 -12.36 -4.04 8.84
CA LEU A 141 -13.25 -3.17 8.07
C LEU A 141 -14.72 -3.65 8.04
N THR A 142 -15.15 -4.36 9.08
CA THR A 142 -16.52 -4.88 9.17
C THR A 142 -17.41 -3.86 9.84
N LEU A 143 -18.49 -3.41 9.21
CA LEU A 143 -19.39 -2.43 9.84
C LEU A 143 -20.28 -3.07 10.93
N PRO A 144 -20.64 -2.35 12.00
CA PRO A 144 -21.72 -2.75 12.90
C PRO A 144 -23.10 -2.62 12.25
N GLU A 145 -24.08 -3.36 12.76
CA GLU A 145 -25.48 -3.17 12.37
C GLU A 145 -25.91 -1.73 12.63
N GLY A 146 -26.63 -1.14 11.66
CA GLY A 146 -27.11 0.24 11.80
C GLY A 146 -26.03 1.32 11.73
N ALA A 147 -24.80 1.01 11.30
CA ALA A 147 -23.74 2.01 11.10
C ALA A 147 -24.25 3.24 10.33
N CYS A 148 -23.84 4.45 10.72
CA CYS A 148 -24.26 5.66 10.03
C CYS A 148 -23.50 5.83 8.69
N ASN A 149 -24.00 6.72 7.82
CA ASN A 149 -23.38 6.93 6.50
C ASN A 149 -21.93 7.42 6.58
N THR A 150 -21.57 8.21 7.60
CA THR A 150 -20.17 8.63 7.82
C THR A 150 -19.27 7.45 8.10
N TRP A 151 -19.73 6.48 8.89
CA TRP A 151 -18.94 5.27 9.20
C TRP A 151 -18.81 4.36 7.97
N ARG A 152 -19.89 4.22 7.20
CA ARG A 152 -19.84 3.51 5.91
C ARG A 152 -18.85 4.13 4.95
N ALA A 153 -18.90 5.46 4.78
CA ALA A 153 -17.99 6.20 3.93
C ALA A 153 -16.53 6.07 4.39
N LEU A 154 -16.29 6.13 5.71
CA LEU A 154 -14.95 5.89 6.26
C LEU A 154 -14.41 4.52 5.85
N TYR A 155 -15.16 3.44 6.05
CA TYR A 155 -14.65 2.09 5.78
C TYR A 155 -14.50 1.81 4.28
N LEU A 156 -15.35 2.41 3.44
CA LEU A 156 -15.15 2.39 1.99
C LEU A 156 -13.83 3.08 1.62
N GLY A 157 -13.61 4.30 2.09
CA GLY A 157 -12.38 5.04 1.77
C GLY A 157 -11.11 4.40 2.37
N LEU A 158 -11.20 3.73 3.52
CA LEU A 158 -10.07 2.94 4.06
C LEU A 158 -9.73 1.75 3.16
N THR A 159 -10.74 1.09 2.59
CA THR A 159 -10.54 0.00 1.63
C THR A 159 -9.89 0.52 0.35
N GLU A 160 -10.32 1.70 -0.13
CA GLU A 160 -9.71 2.36 -1.29
C GLU A 160 -8.25 2.76 -1.02
N LEU A 161 -7.96 3.36 0.14
CA LEU A 161 -6.59 3.68 0.56
C LEU A 161 -5.70 2.42 0.62
N GLU A 162 -6.18 1.32 1.22
CA GLU A 162 -5.43 0.07 1.30
C GLU A 162 -5.09 -0.48 -0.09
N ASN A 163 -6.07 -0.53 -0.99
CA ASN A 163 -5.86 -1.01 -2.35
C ASN A 163 -4.85 -0.14 -3.10
N ASP A 164 -5.03 1.19 -3.04
CA ASP A 164 -4.15 2.15 -3.71
C ASP A 164 -2.72 2.05 -3.17
N LEU A 165 -2.53 2.01 -1.85
CA LEU A 165 -1.20 1.96 -1.24
C LEU A 165 -0.50 0.63 -1.53
N MET A 166 -1.24 -0.48 -1.56
CA MET A 166 -0.68 -1.79 -1.94
C MET A 166 -0.29 -1.85 -3.41
N GLU A 167 -1.07 -1.24 -4.31
CA GLU A 167 -0.75 -1.13 -5.74
C GLU A 167 0.46 -0.21 -5.97
N HIS A 168 0.49 0.94 -5.32
CA HIS A 168 1.63 1.87 -5.28
C HIS A 168 2.92 1.15 -4.89
N ILE A 169 2.92 0.54 -3.69
CA ILE A 169 4.09 -0.18 -3.18
C ILE A 169 4.47 -1.33 -4.12
N HIS A 170 3.51 -2.00 -4.76
CA HIS A 170 3.80 -3.06 -5.72
C HIS A 170 4.56 -2.54 -6.93
N LEU A 171 4.08 -1.46 -7.55
CA LEU A 171 4.72 -0.85 -8.73
C LEU A 171 6.15 -0.41 -8.40
N GLU A 172 6.35 0.19 -7.23
CA GLU A 172 7.69 0.57 -6.80
C GLU A 172 8.56 -0.64 -6.54
N ASN A 173 8.11 -1.55 -5.68
CA ASN A 173 8.92 -2.66 -5.23
C ASN A 173 9.27 -3.66 -6.34
N ASN A 174 8.30 -3.96 -7.20
CA ASN A 174 8.38 -5.09 -8.12
C ASN A 174 8.54 -4.66 -9.57
N VAL A 175 8.41 -3.37 -9.88
CA VAL A 175 8.67 -2.87 -11.23
C VAL A 175 9.81 -1.85 -11.20
N LEU A 176 9.64 -0.72 -10.52
CA LEU A 176 10.61 0.38 -10.57
C LEU A 176 11.93 0.02 -9.89
N PHE A 177 11.90 -0.46 -8.65
CA PHE A 177 13.09 -0.76 -7.85
C PHE A 177 13.77 -2.04 -8.32
N GLN A 178 13.01 -3.03 -8.81
CA GLN A 178 13.60 -4.22 -9.43
C GLN A 178 14.48 -3.84 -10.64
N ARG A 179 14.10 -2.82 -11.43
CA ARG A 179 14.95 -2.32 -12.54
C ARG A 179 16.24 -1.65 -12.06
N VAL A 180 16.29 -1.22 -10.80
CA VAL A 180 17.46 -0.56 -10.19
C VAL A 180 18.44 -1.59 -9.64
N ASP A 181 17.96 -2.54 -8.83
CA ASP A 181 18.81 -3.47 -8.06
C ASP A 181 18.72 -4.94 -8.51
N GLY A 182 17.77 -5.29 -9.38
CA GLY A 182 17.51 -6.66 -9.83
C GLY A 182 16.80 -7.55 -8.80
N LEU A 183 16.39 -7.00 -7.66
CA LEU A 183 15.74 -7.72 -6.57
C LEU A 183 14.22 -7.53 -6.64
N LEU A 184 13.48 -8.63 -6.46
CA LEU A 184 12.04 -8.55 -6.21
C LEU A 184 11.78 -8.03 -4.80
N GLY A 185 10.76 -7.19 -4.63
CA GLY A 185 10.34 -6.74 -3.32
C GLY A 185 9.81 -7.88 -2.48
N GLY A 186 10.17 -7.86 -1.19
CA GLY A 186 9.86 -8.93 -0.27
C GLY A 186 8.36 -9.17 -0.13
N ALA A 187 7.89 -10.29 -0.66
CA ALA A 187 6.90 -11.09 0.03
C ALA A 187 7.64 -12.22 0.77
N GLN A 188 7.56 -12.20 2.11
CA GLN A 188 7.98 -13.21 3.10
C GLN A 188 9.43 -13.19 3.62
N ARG A 189 9.59 -12.75 4.88
CA ARG A 189 10.15 -13.56 5.98
C ARG A 189 9.53 -13.15 7.33
N GLY A 190 8.78 -14.07 7.94
CA GLY A 190 8.14 -13.92 9.25
C GLY A 190 6.98 -14.88 9.40
#